data_AF-A0A537LE75-F1
#
_entry.id   AF-A0A537LE75-F1
#
_cell.length_a   1.000
_cell.length_b   1.000
_cell.length_c   1.000
_cell.angle_alpha   90.00
_cell.angle_beta   90.00
_cell.angle_gamma   90.00
#
_symmetry.space_group_name_H-M   'P 1'
#
loop_
_entity.id
_entity.type
_entity.pdbx_description
1 polymer ?
#
loop_
_entity_poly.entity_id
_entity_poly.type
_entity_poly.pdbx_seq_one_letter_code
_entity_poly.pdbx_strand_id
1 'polypeptide(L)'
;MAPRPRPGQLMLDEIREQPLVLERLWREEGAAVTALARRLRARRPPAVVLAARGTSDNAALYGRYLIETRLGIPVSLAAPSVVTLYGARVRWRGMVAIGLSQSGRSPDIVRFIEAARDAGALTVAITNSPGAPLARAADEVLALHAGRERSVAATKTYTAQLTMLSLLVAHTAEDRRLIRAHQALPDAVASALETIPAVTDAAAHLSQASECLVTSRGYNFATALEAALKLKESSRIVAEALSSADLLHGPIAVVERDFPVIMVAPRG
;
A
#
# COMPACT_ATOMS: atom_id res chain seq x y z
N MET A 1 -32.75 1.29 18.60
CA MET A 1 -31.98 1.14 17.34
C MET A 1 -30.83 2.14 17.42
N ALA A 2 -29.57 1.72 17.34
CA ALA A 2 -28.45 2.65 17.43
C ALA A 2 -28.50 3.66 16.26
N PRO A 3 -28.17 4.95 16.48
CA PRO A 3 -28.19 5.95 15.42
C PRO A 3 -27.24 5.56 14.28
N ARG A 4 -27.65 5.81 13.02
CA ARG A 4 -26.77 5.60 11.86
C ARG A 4 -25.56 6.54 11.99
N PRO A 5 -24.33 6.03 11.77
CA PRO A 5 -23.14 6.86 11.80
C PRO A 5 -23.23 7.97 10.75
N ARG A 6 -22.68 9.16 11.06
CA ARG A 6 -22.56 10.25 10.09
C ARG A 6 -21.76 9.78 8.86
N PRO A 7 -22.04 10.29 7.65
CA PRO A 7 -21.22 10.01 6.48
C PRO A 7 -19.73 10.22 6.79
N GLY A 8 -18.88 9.25 6.42
CA GLY A 8 -17.45 9.29 6.69
C GLY A 8 -17.01 8.96 8.12
N GLN A 9 -17.92 8.85 9.10
CA GLN A 9 -17.53 8.62 10.50
C GLN A 9 -16.78 7.30 10.70
N LEU A 10 -17.25 6.20 10.07
CA LEU A 10 -16.56 4.90 10.16
C LEU A 10 -15.13 4.97 9.61
N MET A 11 -14.94 5.67 8.48
CA MET A 11 -13.63 5.87 7.87
C MET A 11 -12.72 6.71 8.78
N LEU A 12 -13.25 7.78 9.38
CA LEU A 12 -12.51 8.63 10.30
C LEU A 12 -12.11 7.88 11.58
N ASP A 13 -12.99 7.05 12.13
CA ASP A 13 -12.68 6.21 13.29
C ASP A 13 -11.54 5.23 12.95
N GLU A 14 -11.57 4.61 11.76
CA GLU A 14 -10.52 3.70 11.30
C GLU A 14 -9.20 4.41 10.95
N ILE A 15 -9.24 5.65 10.47
CA ILE A 15 -8.06 6.53 10.32
C ILE A 15 -7.41 6.79 11.69
N ARG A 16 -8.22 7.01 12.74
CA ARG A 16 -7.72 7.27 14.09
C ARG A 16 -7.13 6.05 14.78
N GLU A 17 -7.48 4.85 14.33
CA GLU A 17 -6.90 3.60 14.84
C GLU A 17 -5.49 3.33 14.31
N GLN A 18 -5.01 4.06 13.30
CA GLN A 18 -3.73 3.80 12.64
C GLN A 18 -2.53 3.73 13.61
N PRO A 19 -2.30 4.67 14.55
CA PRO A 19 -1.17 4.57 15.48
C PRO A 19 -1.12 3.21 16.22
N LEU A 20 -2.26 2.80 16.78
CA LEU A 20 -2.39 1.54 17.52
C LEU A 20 -2.19 0.31 16.63
N VAL A 21 -2.67 0.36 15.38
CA VAL A 21 -2.45 -0.71 14.41
C VAL A 21 -0.97 -0.87 14.07
N LEU A 22 -0.25 0.24 13.86
CA LEU A 22 1.16 0.20 13.51
C LEU A 22 2.03 -0.28 14.68
N GLU A 23 1.73 0.16 15.90
CA GLU A 23 2.37 -0.34 17.12
C GLU A 23 2.16 -1.85 17.27
N ARG A 24 0.91 -2.32 17.09
CA ARG A 24 0.57 -3.74 17.16
C ARG A 24 1.31 -4.57 16.13
N LEU A 25 1.31 -4.12 14.87
CA LEU A 25 1.97 -4.79 13.76
C LEU A 25 3.45 -4.99 14.05
N TRP A 26 4.15 -3.94 14.51
CA TRP A 26 5.55 -4.02 14.88
C TRP A 26 5.81 -5.08 15.96
N ARG A 27 4.98 -5.09 17.01
CA ARG A 27 5.14 -5.98 18.17
C ARG A 27 4.80 -7.44 17.85
N GLU A 28 3.76 -7.68 17.05
CA GLU A 28 3.21 -9.03 16.82
C GLU A 28 3.88 -9.74 15.64
N GLU A 29 4.35 -9.01 14.62
CA GLU A 29 4.93 -9.62 13.40
C GLU A 29 6.44 -9.50 13.29
N GLY A 30 7.12 -8.79 14.20
CA GLY A 30 8.56 -8.55 14.11
C GLY A 30 9.40 -9.83 13.96
N ALA A 31 9.00 -10.93 14.61
CA ALA A 31 9.67 -12.23 14.50
C ALA A 31 9.48 -12.86 13.10
N ALA A 32 8.25 -12.89 12.59
CA ALA A 32 7.94 -13.43 11.26
C ALA A 32 8.64 -12.62 10.15
N VAL A 33 8.59 -11.29 10.25
CA VAL A 33 9.31 -10.38 9.35
C VAL A 33 10.81 -10.65 9.37
N THR A 34 11.41 -10.82 10.56
CA THR A 34 12.85 -11.10 10.69
C THR A 34 13.21 -12.45 10.06
N ALA A 35 12.39 -13.48 10.28
CA ALA A 35 12.61 -14.81 9.70
C ALA A 35 12.54 -14.77 8.17
N LEU A 36 11.51 -14.14 7.60
CA LEU A 36 11.36 -13.98 6.16
C LEU A 36 12.50 -13.15 5.57
N ALA A 37 12.88 -12.05 6.21
CA ALA A 37 13.99 -11.21 5.76
C ALA A 37 15.32 -12.00 5.67
N ARG A 38 15.60 -12.89 6.63
CA ARG A 38 16.77 -13.79 6.56
C ARG A 38 16.67 -14.75 5.37
N ARG A 39 15.48 -15.30 5.11
CA ARG A 39 15.22 -16.18 3.95
C ARG A 39 15.43 -15.44 2.63
N LEU A 40 14.96 -14.20 2.53
CA LEU A 40 15.16 -13.35 1.35
C LEU A 40 16.64 -13.03 1.13
N ARG A 41 17.38 -12.65 2.18
CA ARG A 41 18.84 -12.42 2.11
C ARG A 41 19.60 -13.65 1.63
N ALA A 42 19.27 -14.82 2.17
CA ALA A 42 19.92 -16.07 1.79
C ALA A 42 19.61 -16.45 0.33
N ARG A 43 18.37 -16.23 -0.11
CA ARG A 43 17.92 -16.58 -1.48
C ARG A 43 18.49 -15.67 -2.56
N ARG A 44 18.70 -14.38 -2.26
CA ARG A 44 19.12 -13.35 -3.24
C ARG A 44 18.28 -13.41 -4.52
N PRO A 45 16.96 -13.18 -4.44
CA PRO A 45 16.09 -13.38 -5.59
C PRO A 45 16.48 -12.42 -6.73
N PRO A 46 16.44 -12.89 -8.00
CA PRO A 46 16.83 -12.07 -9.14
C PRO A 46 15.82 -10.94 -9.42
N ALA A 47 14.58 -11.10 -8.97
CA ALA A 47 13.52 -10.10 -9.08
C ALA A 47 12.39 -10.41 -8.08
N VAL A 48 11.59 -9.38 -7.77
CA VAL A 48 10.34 -9.49 -7.01
C VAL A 48 9.17 -9.13 -7.92
N VAL A 49 8.04 -9.82 -7.76
CA VAL A 49 6.76 -9.42 -8.36
C VAL A 49 5.73 -9.14 -7.26
N LEU A 50 5.06 -7.99 -7.34
CA LEU A 50 4.05 -7.56 -6.36
C LEU A 50 2.67 -7.62 -7.00
N ALA A 51 1.75 -8.39 -6.42
CA ALA A 51 0.41 -8.59 -6.94
C ALA A 51 -0.65 -8.06 -5.97
N ALA A 52 -1.44 -7.08 -6.43
CA ALA A 52 -2.46 -6.45 -5.60
C ALA A 52 -3.59 -5.87 -6.48
N ARG A 53 -4.55 -5.20 -5.81
CA ARG A 53 -5.67 -4.46 -6.45
C ARG A 53 -5.99 -3.22 -5.65
N GLY A 54 -6.30 -2.11 -6.34
CA GLY A 54 -6.85 -0.89 -5.73
C GLY A 54 -5.89 -0.26 -4.72
N THR A 55 -6.35 0.07 -3.52
CA THR A 55 -5.50 0.61 -2.44
C THR A 55 -4.26 -0.27 -2.16
N SER A 56 -4.36 -1.60 -2.30
CA SER A 56 -3.18 -2.47 -2.13
C SER A 56 -2.20 -2.40 -3.32
N ASP A 57 -2.62 -2.00 -4.52
CA ASP A 57 -1.70 -1.69 -5.64
C ASP A 57 -0.89 -0.43 -5.35
N ASN A 58 -1.51 0.57 -4.73
CA ASN A 58 -0.80 1.77 -4.30
C ASN A 58 0.28 1.41 -3.27
N ALA A 59 -0.01 0.47 -2.36
CA ALA A 59 0.99 -0.05 -1.43
C ALA A 59 2.09 -0.87 -2.14
N ALA A 60 1.74 -1.65 -3.16
CA ALA A 60 2.70 -2.37 -3.99
C ALA A 60 3.68 -1.42 -4.69
N LEU A 61 3.21 -0.29 -5.22
CA LEU A 61 4.08 0.72 -5.83
C LEU A 61 5.09 1.30 -4.81
N TYR A 62 4.65 1.59 -3.59
CA TYR A 62 5.56 1.99 -2.51
C TYR A 62 6.60 0.89 -2.23
N GLY A 63 6.16 -0.37 -2.15
CA GLY A 63 7.04 -1.53 -1.97
C GLY A 63 8.08 -1.66 -3.09
N ARG A 64 7.70 -1.40 -4.35
CA ARG A 64 8.62 -1.36 -5.48
C ARG A 64 9.75 -0.36 -5.24
N TYR A 65 9.43 0.89 -4.91
CA TYR A 65 10.45 1.90 -4.66
C TYR A 65 11.39 1.48 -3.52
N LEU A 66 10.84 0.95 -2.42
CA LEU A 66 11.65 0.47 -1.29
C LEU A 66 12.61 -0.65 -1.69
N ILE A 67 12.12 -1.68 -2.36
CA ILE A 67 12.91 -2.86 -2.74
C ILE A 67 14.00 -2.46 -3.74
N GLU A 68 13.66 -1.69 -4.78
CA GLU A 68 14.62 -1.26 -5.80
C GLU A 68 15.71 -0.36 -5.19
N THR A 69 15.33 0.62 -4.38
CA THR A 69 16.29 1.61 -3.82
C THR A 69 17.13 1.07 -2.67
N ARG A 70 16.61 0.14 -1.86
CA ARG A 70 17.28 -0.34 -0.65
C ARG A 70 17.93 -1.71 -0.80
N LEU A 71 17.37 -2.56 -1.68
CA LEU A 71 17.89 -3.91 -1.90
C LEU A 71 18.56 -4.07 -3.27
N GLY A 72 18.36 -3.13 -4.21
CA GLY A 72 18.88 -3.24 -5.57
C GLY A 72 18.24 -4.35 -6.39
N ILE A 73 17.06 -4.83 -5.96
CA ILE A 73 16.36 -5.95 -6.62
C ILE A 73 15.29 -5.36 -7.55
N PRO A 74 15.29 -5.70 -8.85
CA PRO A 74 14.24 -5.26 -9.77
C PRO A 74 12.86 -5.72 -9.33
N VAL A 75 11.85 -4.85 -9.48
CA VAL A 75 10.46 -5.17 -9.13
C VAL A 75 9.52 -4.97 -10.31
N SER A 76 8.69 -5.97 -10.56
CA SER A 76 7.51 -5.84 -11.43
C SER A 76 6.26 -5.70 -10.58
N LEU A 77 5.41 -4.73 -10.91
CA LEU A 77 4.01 -4.78 -10.49
C LEU A 77 3.30 -5.80 -11.38
N ALA A 78 2.52 -6.68 -10.77
CA ALA A 78 1.84 -7.74 -11.50
C ALA A 78 0.66 -7.20 -12.30
N ALA A 79 0.40 -7.83 -13.44
CA ALA A 79 -0.90 -7.79 -14.09
C ALA A 79 -1.57 -9.16 -13.90
N PRO A 80 -2.45 -9.33 -12.89
CA PRO A 80 -3.06 -10.64 -12.59
C PRO A 80 -3.77 -11.29 -13.79
N SER A 81 -4.32 -10.47 -14.69
CA SER A 81 -4.96 -10.90 -15.94
C SER A 81 -4.04 -11.71 -16.86
N VAL A 82 -2.73 -11.54 -16.78
CA VAL A 82 -1.73 -12.39 -17.50
C VAL A 82 -1.95 -13.86 -17.19
N VAL A 83 -2.27 -14.18 -15.94
CA VAL A 83 -2.63 -15.55 -15.55
C VAL A 83 -4.11 -15.80 -15.72
N THR A 84 -4.96 -14.91 -15.17
CA THR A 84 -6.37 -15.25 -14.96
C THR A 84 -7.26 -15.10 -16.19
N LEU A 85 -6.90 -14.21 -17.10
CA LEU A 85 -7.63 -13.99 -18.35
C LEU A 85 -6.92 -14.65 -19.54
N TYR A 86 -5.59 -14.48 -19.62
CA TYR A 86 -4.82 -14.94 -20.78
C TYR A 86 -4.22 -16.34 -20.60
N GLY A 87 -4.28 -16.93 -19.40
CA GLY A 87 -3.79 -18.28 -19.14
C GLY A 87 -2.27 -18.45 -19.37
N ALA A 88 -1.51 -17.35 -19.35
CA ALA A 88 -0.10 -17.39 -19.68
C ALA A 88 0.73 -18.04 -18.57
N ARG A 89 1.72 -18.83 -18.97
CA ARG A 89 2.68 -19.46 -18.06
C ARG A 89 3.94 -18.59 -17.95
N VAL A 90 4.01 -17.79 -16.91
CA VAL A 90 5.14 -16.87 -16.66
C VAL A 90 6.28 -17.62 -15.97
N ARG A 91 7.52 -17.27 -16.33
CA ARG A 91 8.74 -17.86 -15.74
C ARG A 91 9.09 -17.14 -14.43
N TRP A 92 8.68 -17.70 -13.29
CA TRP A 92 8.95 -17.12 -11.96
C TRP A 92 9.94 -17.89 -11.10
N ARG A 93 10.57 -18.92 -11.65
CA ARG A 93 11.53 -19.76 -10.92
C ARG A 93 12.62 -18.91 -10.27
N GLY A 94 12.79 -19.06 -8.96
CA GLY A 94 13.82 -18.34 -8.19
C GLY A 94 13.41 -16.94 -7.73
N MET A 95 12.38 -16.33 -8.36
CA MET A 95 11.83 -15.03 -7.95
C MET A 95 11.09 -15.12 -6.61
N VAL A 96 10.68 -13.95 -6.12
CA VAL A 96 9.73 -13.80 -5.01
C VAL A 96 8.45 -13.17 -5.54
N ALA A 97 7.29 -13.72 -5.19
CA ALA A 97 6.00 -13.15 -5.51
C ALA A 97 5.27 -12.77 -4.22
N ILE A 98 4.91 -11.50 -4.06
CA ILE A 98 4.23 -10.99 -2.87
C ILE A 98 2.82 -10.57 -3.25
N GLY A 99 1.82 -11.23 -2.66
CA GLY A 99 0.42 -10.87 -2.78
C GLY A 99 -0.01 -9.94 -1.66
N LEU A 100 -0.54 -8.76 -1.99
CA LEU A 100 -1.08 -7.81 -1.01
C LEU A 100 -2.60 -7.75 -1.12
N SER A 101 -3.28 -8.00 -0.01
CA SER A 101 -4.74 -7.89 0.03
C SER A 101 -5.26 -7.71 1.45
N GLN A 102 -6.12 -6.73 1.66
CA GLN A 102 -6.81 -6.57 2.94
C GLN A 102 -7.63 -7.82 3.30
N SER A 103 -8.46 -8.29 2.38
CA SER A 103 -9.39 -9.40 2.64
C SER A 103 -8.77 -10.78 2.38
N GLY A 104 -7.70 -10.84 1.59
CA GLY A 104 -7.08 -12.09 1.12
C GLY A 104 -8.00 -12.94 0.24
N ARG A 105 -9.06 -12.36 -0.34
CA ARG A 105 -10.12 -13.09 -1.06
C ARG A 105 -10.23 -12.78 -2.54
N SER A 106 -9.47 -11.82 -3.07
CA SER A 106 -9.51 -11.48 -4.50
C SER A 106 -9.07 -12.69 -5.34
N PRO A 107 -9.96 -13.28 -6.17
CA PRO A 107 -9.62 -14.46 -6.95
C PRO A 107 -8.44 -14.24 -7.90
N ASP A 108 -8.28 -13.01 -8.39
CA ASP A 108 -7.18 -12.66 -9.27
C ASP A 108 -5.82 -12.72 -8.57
N ILE A 109 -5.75 -12.25 -7.32
CA ILE A 109 -4.51 -12.27 -6.55
C ILE A 109 -4.22 -13.67 -6.03
N VAL A 110 -5.25 -14.39 -5.59
CA VAL A 110 -5.10 -15.79 -5.16
C VAL A 110 -4.54 -16.65 -6.28
N ARG A 111 -5.17 -16.62 -7.47
CA ARG A 111 -4.72 -17.41 -8.63
C ARG A 111 -3.34 -16.99 -9.13
N PHE A 112 -3.02 -15.70 -9.08
CA PHE A 112 -1.69 -15.23 -9.44
C PHE A 112 -0.61 -15.81 -8.51
N ILE A 113 -0.86 -15.80 -7.20
CA ILE A 113 0.08 -16.34 -6.22
C ILE A 113 0.19 -17.86 -6.31
N GLU A 114 -0.92 -18.58 -6.52
CA GLU A 114 -0.90 -20.03 -6.79
C GLU A 114 -0.03 -20.33 -8.03
N ALA A 115 -0.25 -19.63 -9.14
CA ALA A 115 0.55 -19.81 -10.35
C ALA A 115 2.03 -19.45 -10.15
N ALA A 116 2.33 -18.43 -9.34
CA ALA A 116 3.71 -18.07 -8.99
C ALA A 116 4.42 -19.15 -8.19
N ARG A 117 3.72 -19.73 -7.20
CA ARG A 117 4.22 -20.86 -6.42
C ARG A 117 4.49 -22.06 -7.31
N ASP A 118 3.53 -22.43 -8.16
CA ASP A 118 3.64 -23.57 -9.07
C ASP A 118 4.77 -23.39 -10.10
N ALA A 119 5.08 -22.15 -10.47
CA ALA A 119 6.22 -21.80 -11.33
C ALA A 119 7.57 -21.69 -10.59
N GLY A 120 7.62 -21.97 -9.29
CA GLY A 120 8.84 -22.03 -8.48
C GLY A 120 9.29 -20.70 -7.87
N ALA A 121 8.41 -19.71 -7.75
CA ALA A 121 8.66 -18.54 -6.92
C ALA A 121 8.56 -18.89 -5.43
N LEU A 122 9.26 -18.12 -4.59
CA LEU A 122 8.90 -18.03 -3.18
C LEU A 122 7.70 -17.09 -3.06
N THR A 123 6.60 -17.56 -2.50
CA THR A 123 5.36 -16.79 -2.40
C THR A 123 5.10 -16.27 -1.00
N VAL A 124 4.70 -15.00 -0.90
CA VAL A 124 4.42 -14.31 0.37
C VAL A 124 3.04 -13.67 0.29
N ALA A 125 2.21 -13.87 1.31
CA ALA A 125 0.93 -13.19 1.47
C ALA A 125 1.03 -12.12 2.56
N ILE A 126 0.77 -10.85 2.22
CA ILE A 126 0.59 -9.75 3.17
C ILE A 126 -0.92 -9.46 3.26
N THR A 127 -1.55 -9.85 4.36
CA THR A 127 -3.02 -9.79 4.48
C THR A 127 -3.50 -9.47 5.88
N ASN A 128 -4.67 -8.83 5.98
CA ASN A 128 -5.35 -8.64 7.27
C ASN A 128 -6.21 -9.86 7.66
N SER A 129 -6.25 -10.89 6.82
CA SER A 129 -7.01 -12.12 7.04
C SER A 129 -6.10 -13.34 6.85
N PRO A 130 -5.31 -13.75 7.87
CA PRO A 130 -4.33 -14.84 7.76
C PRO A 130 -4.98 -16.22 7.52
N GLY A 131 -6.30 -16.36 7.70
CA GLY A 131 -7.07 -17.56 7.33
C GLY A 131 -7.73 -17.50 5.94
N ALA A 132 -7.45 -16.47 5.13
CA ALA A 132 -8.08 -16.29 3.82
C ALA A 132 -7.41 -17.14 2.71
N PRO A 133 -8.07 -17.33 1.54
CA PRO A 133 -7.50 -18.07 0.43
C PRO A 133 -6.08 -17.63 0.04
N LEU A 134 -5.80 -16.32 0.02
CA LEU A 134 -4.47 -15.80 -0.31
C LEU A 134 -3.39 -16.32 0.64
N ALA A 135 -3.68 -16.39 1.94
CA ALA A 135 -2.72 -16.90 2.93
C ALA A 135 -2.43 -18.39 2.72
N ARG A 136 -3.43 -19.18 2.30
CA ARG A 136 -3.24 -20.60 1.97
C ARG A 136 -2.51 -20.83 0.64
N ALA A 137 -2.57 -19.86 -0.26
CA ALA A 137 -1.89 -19.93 -1.55
C ALA A 137 -0.38 -19.67 -1.42
N ALA A 138 0.06 -18.92 -0.41
CA ALA A 138 1.44 -18.51 -0.21
C ALA A 138 2.26 -19.49 0.65
N ASP A 139 3.58 -19.50 0.46
CA ASP A 139 4.54 -20.24 1.29
C ASP A 139 4.75 -19.56 2.66
N GLU A 140 4.63 -18.23 2.69
CA GLU A 140 4.87 -17.38 3.85
C GLU A 140 3.71 -16.40 4.02
N VAL A 141 3.33 -16.11 5.27
CA VAL A 141 2.22 -15.19 5.58
C VAL A 141 2.70 -14.16 6.58
N LEU A 142 2.45 -12.89 6.27
CA LEU A 142 2.63 -11.75 7.16
C LEU A 142 1.26 -11.12 7.42
N ALA A 143 0.82 -11.14 8.68
CA ALA A 143 -0.49 -10.64 9.06
C ALA A 143 -0.44 -9.13 9.37
N LEU A 144 -1.47 -8.38 8.96
CA LEU A 144 -1.48 -6.92 9.17
C LEU A 144 -1.95 -6.50 10.58
N HIS A 145 -2.65 -7.38 11.30
CA HIS A 145 -3.21 -7.12 12.64
C HIS A 145 -4.01 -5.81 12.78
N ALA A 146 -4.56 -5.29 11.68
CA ALA A 146 -5.28 -4.01 11.64
C ALA A 146 -6.69 -4.09 12.26
N GLY A 147 -7.08 -5.28 12.74
CA GLY A 147 -8.44 -5.55 13.20
C GLY A 147 -9.44 -5.46 12.06
N ARG A 148 -10.74 -5.43 12.40
CA ARG A 148 -11.80 -5.34 11.38
C ARG A 148 -11.84 -3.93 10.79
N GLU A 149 -11.77 -3.82 9.46
CA GLU A 149 -12.02 -2.59 8.72
C GLU A 149 -13.42 -2.69 8.11
N ARG A 150 -14.29 -1.73 8.43
CA ARG A 150 -15.71 -1.68 8.09
C ARG A 150 -16.00 -0.62 7.04
N SER A 151 -15.20 0.45 6.99
CA SER A 151 -15.25 1.39 5.87
C SER A 151 -14.98 0.65 4.56
N VAL A 152 -15.71 1.01 3.51
CA VAL A 152 -15.46 0.47 2.17
C VAL A 152 -14.13 1.00 1.64
N ALA A 153 -13.86 2.28 1.86
CA ALA A 153 -12.58 2.89 1.56
C ALA A 153 -11.56 2.47 2.63
N ALA A 154 -10.58 1.67 2.22
CA ALA A 154 -9.49 1.21 3.08
C ALA A 154 -8.64 2.39 3.60
N THR A 155 -8.19 2.29 4.85
CA THR A 155 -7.40 3.31 5.55
C THR A 155 -6.27 2.67 6.35
N LYS A 156 -6.56 2.15 7.55
CA LYS A 156 -5.57 1.50 8.43
C LYS A 156 -4.92 0.27 7.83
N THR A 157 -5.61 -0.44 6.93
CA THR A 157 -5.00 -1.59 6.26
C THR A 157 -3.99 -1.17 5.18
N TYR A 158 -4.15 0.00 4.56
CA TYR A 158 -3.16 0.58 3.65
C TYR A 158 -1.87 0.94 4.39
N THR A 159 -1.96 1.72 5.46
CA THR A 159 -0.78 2.12 6.24
C THR A 159 -0.10 0.93 6.93
N ALA A 160 -0.87 -0.09 7.33
CA ALA A 160 -0.30 -1.36 7.78
C ALA A 160 0.47 -2.09 6.66
N GLN A 161 -0.03 -2.09 5.42
CA GLN A 161 0.69 -2.67 4.27
C GLN A 161 1.99 -1.93 3.96
N LEU A 162 1.98 -0.58 3.96
CA LEU A 162 3.19 0.22 3.78
C LEU A 162 4.23 -0.11 4.87
N THR A 163 3.78 -0.17 6.12
CA THR A 163 4.63 -0.49 7.27
C THR A 163 5.22 -1.89 7.16
N MET A 164 4.41 -2.89 6.81
CA MET A 164 4.87 -4.27 6.63
C MET A 164 5.95 -4.38 5.54
N LEU A 165 5.74 -3.73 4.39
CA LEU A 165 6.71 -3.70 3.29
C LEU A 165 8.01 -3.00 3.72
N SER A 166 7.90 -1.86 4.40
CA SER A 166 9.03 -1.10 4.92
C SER A 166 9.83 -1.91 5.94
N LEU A 167 9.17 -2.60 6.86
CA LEU A 167 9.80 -3.50 7.83
C LEU A 167 10.51 -4.67 7.17
N LEU A 168 9.86 -5.34 6.22
CA LEU A 168 10.47 -6.44 5.49
C LEU A 168 11.74 -5.99 4.77
N VAL A 169 11.70 -4.83 4.09
CA VAL A 169 12.86 -4.26 3.43
C VAL A 169 13.94 -3.84 4.42
N ALA A 170 13.59 -3.15 5.51
CA ALA A 170 14.53 -2.71 6.53
C ALA A 170 15.28 -3.89 7.17
N HIS A 171 14.55 -4.95 7.52
CA HIS A 171 15.16 -6.16 8.06
C HIS A 171 15.97 -6.91 7.00
N THR A 172 15.56 -6.90 5.73
CA THR A 172 16.31 -7.55 4.62
C THR A 172 17.59 -6.78 4.30
N ALA A 173 17.59 -5.46 4.38
CA ALA A 173 18.75 -4.60 4.18
C ALA A 173 19.66 -4.49 5.42
N GLU A 174 19.20 -4.99 6.57
CA GLU A 174 19.82 -4.77 7.89
C GLU A 174 19.97 -3.28 8.25
N ASP A 175 19.03 -2.45 7.76
CA ASP A 175 19.00 -1.00 7.99
C ASP A 175 18.50 -0.68 9.41
N ARG A 176 19.44 -0.64 10.36
CA ARG A 176 19.17 -0.33 11.77
C ARG A 176 18.56 1.06 11.98
N ARG A 177 18.76 2.02 11.07
CA ARG A 177 18.15 3.35 11.19
C ARG A 177 16.67 3.25 10.86
N LEU A 178 16.32 2.60 9.76
CA LEU A 178 14.93 2.41 9.37
C LEU A 178 14.18 1.52 10.36
N ILE A 179 14.79 0.44 10.85
CA ILE A 179 14.22 -0.42 11.92
C ILE A 179 13.87 0.42 13.16
N ARG A 180 14.79 1.28 13.63
CA ARG A 180 14.51 2.18 14.78
C ARG A 180 13.44 3.21 14.48
N ALA A 181 13.38 3.74 13.26
CA ALA A 181 12.36 4.73 12.88
C ALA A 181 10.92 4.17 13.00
N HIS A 182 10.72 2.85 12.81
CA HIS A 182 9.41 2.22 12.99
C HIS A 182 8.93 2.23 14.44
N GLN A 183 9.83 2.29 15.43
CA GLN A 183 9.44 2.42 16.84
C GLN A 183 8.78 3.77 17.13
N ALA A 184 9.19 4.83 16.42
CA ALA A 184 8.62 6.18 16.54
C ALA A 184 7.47 6.45 15.55
N LEU A 185 7.16 5.49 14.67
CA LEU A 185 6.14 5.66 13.64
C LEU A 185 4.71 5.84 14.21
N PRO A 186 4.27 5.09 15.24
CA PRO A 186 2.96 5.32 15.85
C PRO A 186 2.77 6.76 16.34
N ASP A 187 3.77 7.31 17.03
CA ASP A 187 3.73 8.70 17.54
C ASP A 187 3.73 9.72 16.39
N ALA A 188 4.52 9.49 15.34
CA ALA A 188 4.52 10.36 14.16
C ALA A 188 3.15 10.37 13.46
N VAL A 189 2.48 9.22 13.37
CA VAL A 189 1.12 9.13 12.83
C VAL A 189 0.12 9.79 13.77
N ALA A 190 0.27 9.65 15.09
CA ALA A 190 -0.58 10.32 16.06
C ALA A 190 -0.49 11.86 15.92
N SER A 191 0.72 12.43 15.81
CA SER A 191 0.88 13.86 15.50
C SER A 191 0.31 14.25 14.14
N ALA A 192 0.40 13.39 13.12
CA ALA A 192 -0.24 13.68 11.83
C ALA A 192 -1.78 13.75 11.95
N LEU A 193 -2.39 12.98 12.85
CA LEU A 193 -3.85 13.06 13.10
C LEU A 193 -4.26 14.37 13.78
N GLU A 194 -3.36 15.05 14.49
CA GLU A 194 -3.63 16.37 15.08
C GLU A 194 -3.88 17.45 14.02
N THR A 195 -3.46 17.22 12.76
CA THR A 195 -3.69 18.16 11.66
C THR A 195 -5.07 18.04 11.03
N ILE A 196 -5.94 17.12 11.48
CA ILE A 196 -7.29 16.91 10.94
C ILE A 196 -8.11 18.22 10.83
N PRO A 197 -8.11 19.13 11.83
CA PRO A 197 -8.84 20.40 11.71
C PRO A 197 -8.34 21.24 10.53
N ALA A 198 -7.03 21.43 10.39
CA ALA A 198 -6.45 22.19 9.28
C ALA A 198 -6.71 21.52 7.92
N VAL A 199 -6.69 20.18 7.85
CA VAL A 199 -7.04 19.42 6.65
C VAL A 199 -8.52 19.59 6.30
N THR A 200 -9.40 19.68 7.31
CA THR A 200 -10.84 19.91 7.10
C THR A 200 -11.10 21.29 6.49
N ASP A 201 -10.42 22.32 7.00
CA ASP A 201 -10.51 23.68 6.46
C ASP A 201 -9.97 23.75 5.03
N ALA A 202 -8.82 23.10 4.76
CA ALA A 202 -8.27 23.01 3.41
C ALA A 202 -9.22 22.28 2.44
N ALA A 203 -9.82 21.18 2.88
CA ALA A 203 -10.74 20.38 2.07
C ALA A 203 -12.02 21.13 1.69
N ALA A 204 -12.40 22.20 2.39
CA ALA A 204 -13.54 23.04 2.02
C ALA A 204 -13.39 23.62 0.60
N HIS A 205 -12.15 23.92 0.17
CA HIS A 205 -11.84 24.40 -1.18
C HIS A 205 -12.09 23.34 -2.27
N LEU A 206 -12.10 22.05 -1.91
CA LEU A 206 -12.40 20.95 -2.82
C LEU A 206 -13.89 20.60 -2.85
N SER A 207 -14.72 21.21 -1.99
CA SER A 207 -16.14 20.84 -1.85
C SER A 207 -16.97 21.08 -3.11
N GLN A 208 -16.54 22.03 -3.96
CA GLN A 208 -17.20 22.37 -5.23
C GLN A 208 -16.45 21.82 -6.45
N ALA A 209 -15.34 21.11 -6.25
CA ALA A 209 -14.55 20.58 -7.34
C ALA A 209 -15.21 19.32 -7.93
N SER A 210 -15.31 19.26 -9.26
CA SER A 210 -15.65 18.03 -9.98
C SER A 210 -14.42 17.20 -10.35
N GLU A 211 -13.27 17.85 -10.48
CA GLU A 211 -12.01 17.30 -10.97
C GLU A 211 -10.88 17.71 -10.01
N CYS A 212 -9.82 16.91 -9.92
CA CYS A 212 -8.65 17.23 -9.11
C CYS A 212 -7.41 16.50 -9.62
N LEU A 213 -6.27 17.17 -9.62
CA LEU A 213 -4.98 16.54 -9.91
C LEU A 213 -4.20 16.37 -8.62
N VAL A 214 -3.68 15.18 -8.39
CA VAL A 214 -2.79 14.88 -7.27
C VAL A 214 -1.41 14.56 -7.80
N THR A 215 -0.37 15.21 -7.29
CA THR A 215 0.98 14.99 -7.80
C THR A 215 2.02 14.78 -6.72
N SER A 216 3.00 13.92 -7.03
CA SER A 216 4.13 13.61 -6.17
C SER A 216 5.26 12.92 -6.96
N ARG A 217 6.29 12.42 -6.28
CA ARG A 217 7.38 11.65 -6.90
C ARG A 217 7.96 10.62 -5.95
N GLY A 218 8.65 9.63 -6.51
CA GLY A 218 9.37 8.62 -5.73
C GLY A 218 8.43 7.83 -4.82
N TYR A 219 8.86 7.59 -3.58
CA TYR A 219 8.06 6.87 -2.57
C TYR A 219 6.65 7.43 -2.39
N ASN A 220 6.50 8.75 -2.50
CA ASN A 220 5.24 9.46 -2.24
C ASN A 220 4.29 9.46 -3.45
N PHE A 221 4.71 8.93 -4.61
CA PHE A 221 3.78 8.74 -5.72
C PHE A 221 2.67 7.74 -5.36
N ALA A 222 2.96 6.74 -4.52
CA ALA A 222 1.94 5.88 -3.93
C ALA A 222 0.91 6.66 -3.10
N THR A 223 1.34 7.68 -2.35
CA THR A 223 0.46 8.57 -1.57
C THR A 223 -0.44 9.40 -2.47
N ALA A 224 0.10 9.93 -3.60
CA ALA A 224 -0.70 10.66 -4.57
C ALA A 224 -1.80 9.79 -5.20
N LEU A 225 -1.45 8.57 -5.61
CA LEU A 225 -2.41 7.59 -6.16
C LEU A 225 -3.49 7.22 -5.13
N GLU A 226 -3.11 7.00 -3.88
CA GLU A 226 -4.06 6.68 -2.81
C GLU A 226 -4.99 7.85 -2.50
N ALA A 227 -4.46 9.08 -2.41
CA ALA A 227 -5.27 10.27 -2.20
C ALA A 227 -6.28 10.48 -3.34
N ALA A 228 -5.86 10.35 -4.60
CA ALA A 228 -6.76 10.42 -5.75
C ALA A 228 -7.83 9.31 -5.70
N LEU A 229 -7.46 8.08 -5.30
CA LEU A 229 -8.42 6.99 -5.13
C LEU A 229 -9.44 7.30 -4.03
N LYS A 230 -9.01 7.82 -2.87
CA LYS A 230 -9.93 8.22 -1.78
C LYS A 230 -10.88 9.33 -2.20
N LEU A 231 -10.42 10.33 -2.95
CA LEU A 231 -11.28 11.40 -3.48
C LEU A 231 -12.37 10.83 -4.41
N LYS A 232 -12.02 9.88 -5.28
CA LYS A 232 -12.99 9.18 -6.14
C LYS A 232 -14.01 8.38 -5.33
N GLU A 233 -13.54 7.58 -4.37
CA GLU A 233 -14.39 6.66 -3.59
C GLU A 233 -15.31 7.38 -2.61
N SER A 234 -14.82 8.43 -1.95
CA SER A 234 -15.51 9.08 -0.83
C SER A 234 -16.21 10.39 -1.19
N SER A 235 -15.71 11.10 -2.21
CA SER A 235 -16.19 12.45 -2.58
C SER A 235 -16.73 12.53 -4.00
N ARG A 236 -16.56 11.47 -4.82
CA ARG A 236 -16.93 11.44 -6.25
C ARG A 236 -16.25 12.51 -7.11
N ILE A 237 -15.12 13.03 -6.64
CA ILE A 237 -14.28 13.93 -7.42
C ILE A 237 -13.50 13.07 -8.42
N VAL A 238 -13.50 13.44 -9.69
CA VAL A 238 -12.67 12.81 -10.72
C VAL A 238 -11.23 13.21 -10.45
N ALA A 239 -10.55 12.40 -9.63
CA ALA A 239 -9.18 12.65 -9.24
C ALA A 239 -8.20 11.77 -10.01
N GLU A 240 -7.23 12.41 -10.65
CA GLU A 240 -6.11 11.78 -11.34
C GLU A 240 -4.82 12.02 -10.57
N ALA A 241 -3.99 10.97 -10.44
CA ALA A 241 -2.68 11.09 -9.81
C ALA A 241 -1.59 10.94 -10.85
N LEU A 242 -0.67 11.90 -10.89
CA LEU A 242 0.42 11.95 -11.84
C LEU A 242 1.75 12.16 -11.13
N SER A 243 2.77 11.43 -11.58
CA SER A 243 4.14 11.75 -11.20
C SER A 243 4.42 13.20 -11.61
N SER A 244 5.03 13.97 -10.71
CA SER A 244 5.48 15.34 -11.01
C SER A 244 6.45 15.39 -12.19
N ALA A 245 7.14 14.28 -12.49
CA ALA A 245 7.92 14.11 -13.72
C ALA A 245 7.02 14.18 -14.96
N ASP A 246 5.95 13.39 -14.96
CA ASP A 246 5.09 13.20 -16.12
C ASP A 246 4.10 14.35 -16.29
N LEU A 247 3.79 15.07 -15.20
CA LEU A 247 2.93 16.25 -15.20
C LEU A 247 3.38 17.28 -16.25
N LEU A 248 4.70 17.53 -16.35
CA LEU A 248 5.27 18.49 -17.29
C LEU A 248 5.29 17.99 -18.74
N HIS A 249 4.94 16.72 -18.99
CA HIS A 249 4.97 16.08 -20.30
C HIS A 249 3.57 15.96 -20.93
N GLY A 250 2.71 16.95 -20.70
CA GLY A 250 1.38 17.05 -21.31
C GLY A 250 0.27 17.40 -20.33
N PRO A 251 0.11 16.66 -19.21
CA PRO A 251 -1.01 16.85 -18.30
C PRO A 251 -1.10 18.25 -17.68
N ILE A 252 0.01 19.00 -17.58
CA ILE A 252 0.00 20.39 -17.12
C ILE A 252 -0.96 21.29 -17.93
N ALA A 253 -1.30 20.91 -19.16
CA ALA A 253 -2.20 21.65 -20.04
C ALA A 253 -3.65 21.79 -19.51
N VAL A 254 -4.08 20.92 -18.60
CA VAL A 254 -5.43 21.01 -17.99
C VAL A 254 -5.46 21.94 -16.76
N VAL A 255 -4.31 22.40 -16.28
CA VAL A 255 -4.21 23.22 -15.07
C VAL A 255 -4.47 24.68 -15.42
N GLU A 256 -5.67 25.15 -15.09
CA GLU A 256 -6.09 26.55 -15.21
C GLU A 256 -6.25 27.21 -13.83
N ARG A 257 -6.59 28.51 -13.79
CA ARG A 257 -6.61 29.35 -12.58
C ARG A 257 -7.35 28.74 -11.38
N ASP A 258 -8.43 28.00 -11.65
CA ASP A 258 -9.31 27.43 -10.62
C ASP A 258 -9.25 25.89 -10.58
N PHE A 259 -8.31 25.27 -11.29
CA PHE A 259 -8.16 23.82 -11.31
C PHE A 259 -7.46 23.35 -10.01
N PRO A 260 -8.10 22.52 -9.16
CA PRO A 260 -7.52 22.17 -7.87
C PRO A 260 -6.40 21.13 -8.04
N VAL A 261 -5.28 21.41 -7.37
CA VAL A 261 -4.10 20.54 -7.34
C VAL A 261 -3.70 20.24 -5.90
N ILE A 262 -3.53 18.96 -5.57
CA ILE A 262 -2.94 18.51 -4.32
C ILE A 262 -1.52 18.02 -4.59
N MET A 263 -0.52 18.66 -3.97
CA MET A 263 0.87 18.24 -4.08
C MET A 263 1.36 17.58 -2.79
N VAL A 264 1.87 16.35 -2.89
CA VAL A 264 2.55 15.67 -1.78
C VAL A 264 4.05 15.93 -1.89
N ALA A 265 4.53 16.91 -1.12
CA ALA A 265 5.90 17.42 -1.16
C ALA A 265 6.58 17.38 0.23
N PRO A 266 7.07 16.21 0.68
CA PRO A 266 7.86 16.14 1.90
C PRO A 266 9.21 16.83 1.71
N ARG A 267 9.87 17.16 2.83
CA ARG A 267 11.26 17.64 2.80
C ARG A 267 12.18 16.45 2.52
N GLY A 268 12.69 16.35 1.29
CA GLY A 268 13.63 15.31 0.84
C GLY A 268 12.92 14.16 0.16
#